data_AF-A0A959BZN3-F1
#
_entry.id   AF-A0A959BZN3-F1
#
_cell.length_a   1.000
_cell.length_b   1.000
_cell.length_c   1.000
_cell.angle_alpha   90.00
_cell.angle_beta   90.00
_cell.angle_gamma   90.00
#
_symmetry.space_group_name_H-M   'P 1'
#
loop_
_entity.id
_entity.type
_entity.pdbx_description
1 polymer ?
#
loop_
_entity_poly.entity_id
_entity_poly.type
_entity_poly.pdbx_seq_one_letter_code
_entity_poly.pdbx_strand_id
1 'polypeptide(L)'
;MKNRIAQALHNRWLQHLAFWALSFFVLTRHFAYQDDIHMVDLVYCTLFHLSLWLAVYVNLLLLIPELLRPNRIVPYLALTLALMAGASLFNWFTFQYLADWLFPGYYFISYFKFWDIFQYILVYTTLATLLKLSKGWFEVQRQEKRINRLERQKAEAELKALKSQIDPHFLFNTLNSLYSLSLEGSPKAPEALLRLSECMRYMLYDCGEPQVPLEKELEYIGNYIELQRLRLEQTADITLEIQGAPEGKQIA
;
A
#
# COMPACT_ATOMS: atom_id res chain seq x y z
N MET A 1 7.81 17.00 20.49
CA MET A 1 6.73 16.37 21.28
C MET A 1 5.67 15.66 20.41
N LYS A 2 5.08 16.28 19.38
CA LYS A 2 4.08 15.66 18.47
C LYS A 2 4.52 14.33 17.85
N ASN A 3 5.78 14.20 17.44
CA ASN A 3 6.28 13.00 16.76
C ASN A 3 6.40 11.77 17.70
N ARG A 4 6.71 12.00 18.98
CA ARG A 4 6.80 10.92 20.00
C ARG A 4 5.42 10.40 20.41
N ILE A 5 4.43 11.28 20.51
CA ILE A 5 3.04 10.89 20.80
C ILE A 5 2.45 10.10 19.63
N ALA A 6 2.71 10.54 18.39
CA ALA A 6 2.28 9.80 17.19
C ALA A 6 2.94 8.42 17.08
N GLN A 7 4.24 8.30 17.43
CA GLN A 7 4.94 7.01 17.47
C GLN A 7 4.42 6.10 18.59
N ALA A 8 4.15 6.63 19.78
CA ALA A 8 3.56 5.88 20.89
C ALA A 8 2.16 5.35 20.54
N LEU A 9 1.34 6.18 19.89
CA LEU A 9 0.01 5.80 19.41
C LEU A 9 0.04 4.72 18.33
N HIS A 10 1.17 4.50 17.65
CA HIS A 10 1.32 3.45 16.63
C HIS A 10 1.95 2.17 17.18
N ASN A 11 2.45 2.18 18.42
CA ASN A 11 3.04 1.00 19.03
C ASN A 11 1.96 0.01 19.47
N ARG A 12 1.97 -1.18 18.87
CA ARG A 12 0.99 -2.26 19.14
C ARG A 12 0.98 -2.65 20.62
N TRP A 13 2.14 -2.72 21.26
CA TRP A 13 2.24 -3.10 22.68
C TRP A 13 1.57 -2.06 23.59
N LEU A 14 1.76 -0.77 23.31
CA LEU A 14 1.11 0.30 24.07
C LEU A 14 -0.41 0.30 23.87
N GLN A 15 -0.89 0.03 22.67
CA GLN A 15 -2.34 -0.09 22.41
C GLN A 15 -2.97 -1.27 23.16
N HIS A 16 -2.31 -2.43 23.16
CA HIS A 16 -2.78 -3.61 23.91
C HIS A 16 -2.76 -3.37 25.42
N LEU A 17 -1.68 -2.78 25.93
CA LEU A 17 -1.56 -2.43 27.35
C LEU A 17 -2.63 -1.41 27.76
N ALA A 18 -2.83 -0.35 26.96
CA ALA A 18 -3.86 0.65 27.23
C ALA A 18 -5.28 0.06 27.21
N PHE A 19 -5.58 -0.82 26.24
CA PHE A 19 -6.87 -1.51 26.16
C PHE A 19 -7.14 -2.35 27.40
N TRP A 20 -6.20 -3.20 27.81
CA TRP A 20 -6.39 -4.06 28.98
C TRP A 20 -6.32 -3.29 30.29
N ALA A 21 -5.52 -2.23 30.40
CA ALA A 21 -5.51 -1.36 31.57
C ALA A 21 -6.85 -0.64 31.75
N LEU A 22 -7.44 -0.13 30.66
CA LEU A 22 -8.77 0.47 30.68
C LEU A 22 -9.85 -0.56 31.04
N SER A 23 -9.80 -1.74 30.42
CA SER A 23 -10.71 -2.85 30.72
C SER A 23 -10.65 -3.26 32.19
N PHE A 24 -9.44 -3.40 32.73
CA PHE A 24 -9.21 -3.77 34.12
C PHE A 24 -9.72 -2.69 35.08
N PHE A 25 -9.47 -1.41 34.76
CA PHE A 25 -10.00 -0.29 35.55
C PHE A 25 -11.53 -0.27 35.57
N VAL A 26 -12.16 -0.41 34.41
CA VAL A 26 -13.63 -0.39 34.27
C VAL A 26 -14.26 -1.59 34.99
N LEU A 27 -13.75 -2.80 34.79
CA LEU A 27 -14.32 -4.00 35.38
C LEU A 27 -14.08 -4.08 36.89
N THR A 28 -12.91 -3.66 37.39
CA THR A 28 -12.68 -3.60 38.84
C THR A 28 -13.68 -2.65 39.52
N ARG A 29 -13.93 -1.48 38.90
CA ARG A 29 -14.95 -0.54 39.41
C ARG A 29 -16.37 -1.06 39.30
N HIS A 30 -16.66 -1.86 38.28
CA HIS A 30 -17.97 -2.46 38.11
C HIS A 30 -18.22 -3.63 39.08
N PHE A 31 -17.18 -4.38 39.42
CA PHE A 31 -17.26 -5.53 40.33
C PHE A 31 -17.18 -5.14 41.81
N ALA A 32 -16.57 -4.01 42.14
CA ALA A 32 -16.51 -3.50 43.51
C ALA A 32 -17.92 -3.29 44.09
N TYR A 33 -18.23 -4.00 45.18
CA TYR A 33 -19.53 -3.92 45.86
C TYR A 33 -19.69 -2.66 46.72
N GLN A 34 -18.57 -2.08 47.17
CA GLN A 34 -18.51 -0.83 47.96
C GLN A 34 -17.74 0.25 47.18
N ASP A 35 -17.83 1.51 47.63
CA ASP A 35 -17.14 2.64 46.98
C ASP A 35 -15.60 2.49 46.96
N ASP A 36 -15.06 1.73 47.94
CA ASP A 36 -13.65 1.41 48.04
C ASP A 36 -13.31 0.06 47.37
N ILE A 37 -12.18 0.04 46.64
CA ILE A 37 -11.68 -1.16 45.99
C ILE A 37 -10.86 -1.97 47.01
N HIS A 38 -11.25 -3.21 47.24
CA HIS A 38 -10.53 -4.14 48.09
C HIS A 38 -9.69 -5.13 47.27
N MET A 39 -8.78 -5.82 47.95
CA MET A 39 -7.93 -6.84 47.33
C MET A 39 -8.75 -7.97 46.68
N VAL A 40 -9.91 -8.30 47.26
CA VAL A 40 -10.82 -9.32 46.69
C VAL A 40 -11.34 -8.93 45.32
N ASP A 41 -11.66 -7.65 45.09
CA ASP A 41 -12.16 -7.14 43.82
C ASP A 41 -11.07 -7.22 42.73
N LEU A 42 -9.83 -6.92 43.11
CA LEU A 42 -8.67 -7.03 42.22
C LEU A 42 -8.39 -8.48 41.81
N VAL A 43 -8.47 -9.42 42.76
CA VAL A 43 -8.31 -10.86 42.50
C VAL A 43 -9.46 -11.38 41.63
N TYR A 44 -10.72 -11.05 41.97
CA TYR A 44 -11.89 -11.41 41.18
C TYR A 44 -11.78 -10.89 39.75
N CYS A 45 -11.44 -9.60 39.59
CA CYS A 45 -11.25 -8.98 38.29
C CYS A 45 -10.15 -9.68 37.48
N THR A 46 -9.03 -10.01 38.10
CA THR A 46 -7.92 -10.73 37.44
C THR A 46 -8.35 -12.10 36.94
N LEU A 47 -9.01 -12.90 37.78
CA LEU A 47 -9.54 -14.22 37.39
C LEU A 47 -10.55 -14.12 36.26
N PHE A 48 -11.43 -13.11 36.31
CA PHE A 48 -12.39 -12.85 35.24
C PHE A 48 -11.70 -12.55 33.90
N HIS A 49 -10.64 -11.72 33.92
CA HIS A 49 -9.87 -11.36 32.73
C HIS A 49 -9.18 -12.55 32.06
N LEU A 50 -8.81 -13.60 32.80
CA LEU A 50 -8.20 -14.80 32.19
C LEU A 50 -9.11 -15.42 31.13
N SER A 51 -10.42 -15.47 31.40
CA SER A 51 -11.41 -15.97 30.44
C SER A 51 -11.59 -15.04 29.23
N LEU A 52 -11.53 -13.72 29.45
CA LEU A 52 -11.56 -12.72 28.37
C LEU A 52 -10.33 -12.83 27.48
N TRP A 53 -9.14 -12.93 28.09
CA TRP A 53 -7.88 -13.09 27.37
C TRP A 53 -7.89 -14.35 26.54
N LEU A 54 -8.34 -15.47 27.09
CA LEU A 54 -8.47 -16.73 26.37
C LEU A 54 -9.34 -16.55 25.10
N ALA A 55 -10.56 -16.05 25.24
CA ALA A 55 -11.46 -15.86 24.10
C ALA A 55 -10.92 -14.87 23.07
N VAL A 56 -10.42 -13.71 23.51
CA VAL A 56 -9.90 -12.67 22.63
C VAL A 56 -8.65 -13.13 21.89
N TYR A 57 -7.64 -13.66 22.59
CA TYR A 57 -6.37 -14.00 21.94
C TYR A 57 -6.44 -15.27 21.10
N VAL A 58 -7.23 -16.29 21.49
CA VAL A 58 -7.48 -17.44 20.63
C VAL A 58 -8.19 -17.01 19.34
N ASN A 59 -9.20 -16.13 19.44
CA ASN A 59 -9.86 -15.60 18.25
C ASN A 59 -8.90 -14.78 17.37
N LEU A 60 -8.13 -13.87 17.95
CA LEU A 60 -7.23 -12.97 17.21
C LEU A 60 -6.02 -13.67 16.58
N LEU A 61 -5.44 -14.67 17.26
CA LEU A 61 -4.18 -15.30 16.86
C LEU A 61 -4.38 -16.61 16.08
N LEU A 62 -5.49 -17.33 16.32
CA LEU A 62 -5.74 -18.63 15.69
C LEU A 62 -6.92 -18.58 14.72
N LEU A 63 -8.11 -18.15 15.17
CA LEU A 63 -9.32 -18.21 14.34
C LEU A 63 -9.30 -17.21 13.18
N ILE A 64 -8.93 -15.95 13.44
CA ILE A 64 -8.90 -14.92 12.40
C ILE A 64 -7.93 -15.28 11.25
N PRO A 65 -6.64 -15.60 11.50
CA PRO A 65 -5.69 -15.86 10.41
C PRO A 65 -6.03 -17.10 9.56
N GLU A 66 -6.59 -18.14 10.18
CA GLU A 66 -6.87 -19.42 9.53
C GLU A 66 -8.24 -19.49 8.86
N LEU A 67 -9.26 -18.86 9.45
CA LEU A 67 -10.66 -19.09 9.07
C LEU A 67 -11.40 -17.85 8.57
N LEU A 68 -10.93 -16.63 8.86
CA LEU A 68 -11.59 -15.40 8.39
C LEU A 68 -11.28 -15.15 6.90
N ARG A 69 -11.83 -16.01 6.05
CA ARG A 69 -11.72 -16.00 4.58
C ARG A 69 -13.10 -16.25 3.97
N PRO A 70 -13.39 -15.77 2.74
CA PRO A 70 -14.71 -15.88 2.13
C PRO A 70 -15.30 -17.31 2.15
N ASN A 71 -14.48 -18.33 1.89
CA ASN A 71 -14.93 -19.73 1.85
C ASN A 71 -14.99 -20.44 3.21
N ARG A 72 -14.58 -19.78 4.31
CA ARG A 72 -14.49 -20.38 5.65
C ARG A 72 -15.20 -19.55 6.74
N ILE A 73 -16.10 -18.65 6.34
CA ILE A 73 -16.78 -17.76 7.30
C ILE A 73 -17.74 -18.51 8.23
N VAL A 74 -18.45 -19.53 7.73
CA VAL A 74 -19.35 -20.36 8.55
C VAL A 74 -18.59 -21.09 9.66
N PRO A 75 -17.52 -21.86 9.37
CA PRO A 75 -16.74 -22.50 10.44
C PRO A 75 -16.05 -21.49 11.36
N TYR A 76 -15.65 -20.31 10.87
CA TYR A 76 -15.18 -19.21 11.74
C TYR A 76 -16.24 -18.82 12.76
N LEU A 77 -17.45 -18.47 12.32
CA LEU A 77 -18.54 -18.04 13.21
C LEU A 77 -18.91 -19.13 14.22
N ALA A 78 -19.01 -20.38 13.78
CA ALA A 78 -19.30 -21.51 14.65
C ALA A 78 -18.22 -21.72 15.73
N LEU A 79 -16.93 -21.68 15.35
CA LEU A 79 -15.83 -21.86 16.28
C LEU A 79 -15.66 -20.67 17.22
N THR A 80 -15.91 -19.44 16.77
CA THR A 80 -15.91 -18.26 17.64
C THR A 80 -17.05 -18.32 18.66
N LEU A 81 -18.26 -18.74 18.28
CA LEU A 81 -19.36 -18.94 19.22
C LEU A 81 -19.07 -20.06 20.23
N ALA A 82 -18.51 -21.18 19.77
CA ALA A 82 -18.08 -22.27 20.64
C ALA A 82 -16.98 -21.82 21.63
N LEU A 83 -16.01 -21.02 21.16
CA LEU A 83 -14.97 -20.43 21.99
C LEU A 83 -15.55 -19.50 23.05
N MET A 84 -16.52 -18.65 22.68
CA MET A 84 -17.20 -17.76 23.63
C MET A 84 -17.93 -18.56 24.72
N ALA A 85 -18.73 -19.56 24.32
CA ALA A 85 -19.43 -20.42 25.28
C ALA A 85 -18.47 -21.21 26.18
N GLY A 86 -17.37 -21.73 25.60
CA GLY A 86 -16.33 -22.43 26.35
C GLY A 86 -15.61 -21.54 27.35
N ALA A 87 -15.28 -20.30 26.97
CA ALA A 87 -14.69 -19.32 27.88
C ALA A 87 -15.66 -18.89 28.99
N SER A 88 -16.96 -18.78 28.70
CA SER A 88 -17.99 -18.53 29.70
C SER A 88 -18.12 -19.67 30.69
N LEU A 89 -18.09 -20.92 30.20
CA LEU A 89 -18.11 -22.11 31.05
C LEU A 89 -16.87 -22.20 31.92
N PHE A 90 -15.70 -21.89 31.36
CA PHE A 90 -14.43 -21.84 32.10
C PHE A 90 -14.47 -20.79 33.22
N ASN A 91 -15.00 -19.60 32.94
CA ASN A 91 -15.16 -18.55 33.94
C ASN A 91 -16.13 -18.97 35.05
N TRP A 92 -17.31 -19.49 34.68
CA TRP A 92 -18.29 -19.98 35.63
C TRP A 92 -17.71 -21.08 36.53
N PHE A 93 -17.02 -22.07 35.95
CA PHE A 93 -16.32 -23.11 36.70
C PHE A 93 -15.24 -22.53 37.63
N THR A 94 -14.51 -21.51 37.17
CA THR A 94 -13.48 -20.84 37.96
C THR A 94 -14.07 -20.27 39.24
N PHE A 95 -15.17 -19.52 39.17
CA PHE A 95 -15.77 -18.92 40.35
C PHE A 95 -16.59 -19.89 41.20
N GLN A 96 -17.14 -20.95 40.60
CA GLN A 96 -17.94 -21.93 41.33
C GLN A 96 -17.09 -22.94 42.13
N TYR A 97 -15.88 -23.24 41.67
CA TYR A 97 -15.05 -24.31 42.24
C TYR A 97 -13.59 -23.91 42.47
N LEU A 98 -12.95 -23.22 41.52
CA LEU A 98 -11.51 -23.00 41.54
C LEU A 98 -11.09 -21.84 42.46
N ALA A 99 -11.88 -20.76 42.51
CA ALA A 99 -11.53 -19.53 43.21
C ALA A 99 -11.42 -19.74 44.72
N ASP A 100 -12.42 -20.38 45.33
CA ASP A 100 -12.43 -20.70 46.77
C ASP A 100 -11.31 -21.68 47.15
N TRP A 101 -10.93 -22.58 46.23
CA TRP A 101 -9.81 -23.50 46.42
C TRP A 101 -8.45 -22.80 46.33
N LEU A 102 -8.28 -21.86 45.40
CA LEU A 102 -7.04 -21.10 45.22
C LEU A 102 -6.81 -20.05 46.31
N PHE A 103 -7.89 -19.43 46.82
CA PHE A 103 -7.82 -18.34 47.78
C PHE A 103 -8.72 -18.61 49.00
N PRO A 104 -8.36 -19.61 49.83
CA PRO A 104 -9.15 -19.94 51.01
C PRO A 104 -9.22 -18.73 51.96
N GLY A 105 -10.45 -18.35 52.35
CA GLY A 105 -10.73 -17.19 53.19
C GLY A 105 -11.26 -15.97 52.44
N TYR A 106 -11.20 -15.96 51.11
CA TYR A 106 -11.97 -15.03 50.28
C TYR A 106 -13.27 -15.69 49.84
N TYR A 107 -14.42 -15.09 50.15
CA TYR A 107 -15.71 -15.57 49.67
C TYR A 107 -16.05 -14.89 48.36
N PHE A 108 -15.88 -15.60 47.24
CA PHE A 108 -16.29 -15.10 45.93
C PHE A 108 -17.75 -15.46 45.66
N ILE A 109 -18.65 -14.50 45.83
CA ILE A 109 -20.04 -14.69 45.40
C ILE A 109 -20.07 -14.58 43.87
N SER A 110 -20.52 -15.61 43.17
CA SER A 110 -20.75 -15.53 41.73
C SER A 110 -21.98 -14.66 41.46
N TYR A 111 -21.79 -13.36 41.34
CA TYR A 111 -22.85 -12.40 41.03
C TYR A 111 -23.43 -12.59 39.61
N PHE A 112 -22.61 -13.08 38.69
CA PHE A 112 -22.95 -13.23 37.28
C PHE A 112 -23.33 -14.67 36.95
N LYS A 113 -24.44 -14.83 36.21
CA LYS A 113 -24.83 -16.10 35.62
C LYS A 113 -24.07 -16.33 34.32
N PHE A 114 -24.12 -17.55 33.81
CA PHE A 114 -23.50 -17.92 32.53
C PHE A 114 -23.80 -16.91 31.40
N TRP A 115 -25.06 -16.48 31.27
CA TRP A 115 -25.46 -15.55 30.23
C TRP A 115 -24.87 -14.14 30.38
N ASP A 116 -24.71 -13.66 31.61
CA ASP A 116 -24.05 -12.38 31.87
C ASP A 116 -22.58 -12.46 31.47
N ILE A 117 -21.89 -13.53 31.88
CA ILE A 117 -20.49 -13.80 31.52
C ILE A 117 -20.34 -13.90 30.00
N PHE A 118 -21.25 -14.59 29.32
CA PHE A 118 -21.27 -14.71 27.87
C PHE A 118 -21.40 -13.36 27.18
N GLN A 119 -22.24 -12.46 27.70
CA GLN A 119 -22.36 -11.10 27.16
C GLN A 119 -21.05 -10.30 27.27
N TYR A 120 -20.33 -10.37 28.41
CA TYR A 120 -19.01 -9.73 28.50
C TYR A 120 -18.05 -10.30 27.46
N ILE A 121 -17.94 -11.63 27.36
CA ILE A 121 -17.04 -12.28 26.39
C ILE A 121 -17.41 -11.91 24.96
N LEU A 122 -18.71 -11.86 24.63
CA LEU A 122 -19.21 -11.43 23.33
C LEU A 122 -18.80 -10.00 23.00
N VAL A 123 -19.01 -9.06 23.93
CA VAL A 123 -18.67 -7.64 23.75
C VAL A 123 -17.16 -7.47 23.53
N TYR A 124 -16.33 -8.06 24.40
CA TYR A 124 -14.87 -7.94 24.30
C TYR A 124 -14.31 -8.59 23.04
N THR A 125 -14.78 -9.80 22.69
CA THR A 125 -14.31 -10.51 21.50
C THR A 125 -14.76 -9.82 20.22
N THR A 126 -16.00 -9.32 20.17
CA THR A 126 -16.52 -8.57 19.02
C THR A 126 -15.78 -7.24 18.86
N LEU A 127 -15.60 -6.49 19.95
CA LEU A 127 -14.85 -5.23 19.92
C LEU A 127 -13.41 -5.43 19.45
N ALA A 128 -12.70 -6.42 20.01
CA ALA A 128 -11.34 -6.74 19.59
C ALA A 128 -11.27 -7.15 18.11
N THR A 129 -12.24 -7.93 17.64
CA THR A 129 -12.35 -8.33 16.23
C THR A 129 -12.58 -7.13 15.32
N LEU A 130 -13.51 -6.25 15.68
CA LEU A 130 -13.79 -5.02 14.92
C LEU A 130 -12.56 -4.11 14.84
N LEU A 131 -11.84 -3.94 15.95
CA LEU A 131 -10.59 -3.17 15.96
C LEU A 131 -9.51 -3.80 15.07
N LYS A 132 -9.37 -5.13 15.08
CA LYS A 132 -8.43 -5.85 14.21
C LYS A 132 -8.79 -5.68 12.74
N LEU A 133 -10.07 -5.83 12.39
CA LEU A 133 -10.55 -5.69 11.02
C LEU A 133 -10.44 -4.25 10.51
N SER A 134 -10.80 -3.27 11.34
CA SER A 134 -10.67 -1.85 11.02
C SER A 134 -9.22 -1.49 10.69
N LYS A 135 -8.26 -1.93 11.51
CA LYS A 135 -6.83 -1.72 11.23
C LYS A 135 -6.40 -2.37 9.92
N GLY A 136 -6.80 -3.62 9.68
CA GLY A 136 -6.49 -4.32 8.43
C GLY A 136 -7.03 -3.59 7.21
N TRP A 137 -8.27 -3.07 7.29
CA TRP A 137 -8.88 -2.29 6.20
C TRP A 137 -8.11 -1.00 5.89
N PHE A 138 -7.71 -0.25 6.92
CA PHE A 138 -6.90 0.96 6.74
C PHE A 138 -5.50 0.66 6.17
N GLU A 139 -4.90 -0.47 6.53
CA GLU A 139 -3.62 -0.93 5.97
C GLU A 139 -3.76 -1.24 4.48
N VAL A 140 -4.81 -1.98 4.08
CA VAL A 140 -5.11 -2.28 2.68
C VAL A 140 -5.33 -0.99 1.88
N GLN A 141 -6.15 -0.06 2.37
CA GLN A 141 -6.36 1.23 1.68
C GLN A 141 -5.07 2.04 1.51
N ARG A 142 -4.17 1.99 2.51
CA ARG A 142 -2.88 2.67 2.42
C ARG A 142 -1.98 2.02 1.37
N GLN A 143 -2.01 0.69 1.26
CA GLN A 143 -1.28 -0.05 0.24
C GLN A 143 -1.81 0.27 -1.16
N GLU A 144 -3.13 0.25 -1.36
CA GLU A 144 -3.75 0.64 -2.64
C GLU A 144 -3.36 2.05 -3.07
N LYS A 145 -3.45 3.04 -2.16
CA LYS A 145 -3.01 4.42 -2.44
C LYS A 145 -1.53 4.50 -2.80
N ARG A 146 -0.69 3.68 -2.17
CA ARG A 146 0.74 3.63 -2.46
C ARG A 146 1.00 3.04 -3.84
N ILE A 147 0.31 1.96 -4.21
CA ILE A 147 0.40 1.33 -5.53
C ILE A 147 -0.02 2.32 -6.61
N ASN A 148 -1.20 2.93 -6.49
CA ASN A 148 -1.69 3.92 -7.46
C ASN A 148 -0.72 5.10 -7.63
N ARG A 149 -0.08 5.55 -6.54
CA ARG A 149 0.93 6.61 -6.60
C ARG A 149 2.17 6.18 -7.37
N LEU A 150 2.65 4.95 -7.14
CA LEU A 150 3.81 4.41 -7.84
C LEU A 150 3.54 4.20 -9.33
N GLU A 151 2.36 3.68 -9.68
CA GLU A 151 1.93 3.53 -11.07
C GLU A 151 1.87 4.87 -11.80
N ARG A 152 1.31 5.90 -11.16
CA ARG A 152 1.30 7.26 -11.71
C ARG A 152 2.72 7.81 -11.90
N GLN A 153 3.60 7.65 -10.91
CA GLN A 153 4.99 8.10 -11.01
C GLN A 153 5.74 7.37 -12.13
N LYS A 154 5.47 6.07 -12.32
CA LYS A 154 6.02 5.29 -13.42
C LYS A 154 5.54 5.84 -14.77
N ALA A 155 4.24 6.05 -14.94
CA ALA A 155 3.69 6.61 -16.18
C ALA A 155 4.23 8.03 -16.47
N GLU A 156 4.37 8.88 -15.45
CA GLU A 156 4.98 10.21 -15.59
C GLU A 156 6.47 10.12 -16.00
N ALA A 157 7.20 9.14 -15.47
CA ALA A 157 8.60 8.89 -15.84
C ALA A 157 8.75 8.34 -17.26
N GLU A 158 7.91 7.38 -17.67
CA GLU A 158 7.87 6.84 -19.04
C GLU A 158 7.51 7.94 -20.04
N LEU A 159 6.51 8.76 -19.73
CA LEU A 159 6.16 9.92 -20.56
C LEU A 159 7.33 10.92 -20.67
N LYS A 160 8.04 11.18 -19.56
CA LYS A 160 9.20 12.08 -19.57
C LYS A 160 10.35 11.49 -20.40
N ALA A 161 10.59 10.18 -20.30
CA ALA A 161 11.60 9.48 -21.09
C ALA A 161 11.27 9.55 -22.59
N LEU A 162 10.02 9.24 -22.97
CA LEU A 162 9.54 9.38 -24.34
C LEU A 162 9.69 10.82 -24.85
N LYS A 163 9.31 11.83 -24.04
CA LYS A 163 9.48 13.24 -24.41
C LYS A 163 10.95 13.64 -24.59
N SER A 164 11.87 13.06 -23.83
CA SER A 164 13.30 13.37 -23.96
C SER A 164 13.95 12.84 -25.23
N GLN A 165 13.31 11.90 -25.95
CA GLN A 165 13.77 11.44 -27.25
C GLN A 165 13.61 12.51 -28.35
N ILE A 166 12.81 13.55 -28.10
CA ILE A 166 12.65 14.69 -29.01
C ILE A 166 13.40 15.89 -28.42
N ASP A 167 14.38 16.41 -29.17
CA ASP A 167 14.97 17.72 -28.87
C ASP A 167 13.99 18.83 -29.32
N PRO A 168 13.34 19.55 -28.39
CA PRO A 168 12.34 20.56 -28.76
C PRO A 168 12.97 21.73 -29.51
N HIS A 169 14.24 22.04 -29.21
CA HIS A 169 14.95 23.15 -29.81
C HIS A 169 15.28 22.86 -31.28
N PHE A 170 15.69 21.64 -31.62
CA PHE A 170 15.81 21.16 -32.99
C PHE A 170 14.50 21.32 -33.73
N LEU A 171 13.40 20.80 -33.17
CA LEU A 171 12.08 20.86 -33.80
C LEU A 171 11.64 22.31 -34.08
N PHE A 172 11.70 23.20 -33.09
CA PHE A 172 11.33 24.60 -33.27
C PHE A 172 12.23 25.30 -34.31
N ASN A 173 13.53 25.05 -34.28
CA ASN A 173 14.46 25.64 -35.24
C ASN A 173 14.20 25.15 -36.67
N THR A 174 13.96 23.86 -36.86
CA THR A 174 13.68 23.31 -38.18
C THR A 174 12.35 23.82 -38.73
N LEU A 175 11.32 23.94 -37.87
CA LEU A 175 10.04 24.56 -38.26
C LEU A 175 10.22 26.03 -38.68
N ASN A 176 11.03 26.80 -37.96
CA ASN A 176 11.31 28.19 -38.30
C ASN A 176 12.05 28.31 -39.66
N SER A 177 13.05 27.46 -39.92
CA SER A 177 13.71 27.42 -41.22
C SER A 177 12.74 27.06 -42.36
N LEU A 178 11.86 26.08 -42.13
CA LEU A 178 10.81 25.70 -43.07
C LEU A 178 9.84 26.84 -43.34
N TYR A 179 9.47 27.60 -42.31
CA TYR A 179 8.61 28.79 -42.44
C TYR A 179 9.28 29.85 -43.31
N SER A 180 10.57 30.16 -43.09
CA SER A 180 11.32 31.10 -43.92
C SER A 180 11.39 30.64 -45.38
N LEU A 181 11.73 29.36 -45.63
CA LEU A 181 11.76 28.79 -46.97
C LEU A 181 10.40 28.86 -47.66
N SER A 182 9.31 28.68 -46.92
CA SER A 182 7.95 28.80 -47.44
C SER A 182 7.58 30.24 -47.79
N LEU A 183 8.00 31.23 -46.99
CA LEU A 183 7.78 32.65 -47.29
C LEU A 183 8.53 33.10 -48.53
N GLU A 184 9.73 32.57 -48.74
CA GLU A 184 10.58 32.86 -49.90
C GLU A 184 10.13 32.13 -51.18
N GLY A 185 9.15 31.23 -51.08
CA GLY A 185 8.74 30.38 -52.21
C GLY A 185 9.84 29.42 -52.67
N SER A 186 10.73 29.01 -51.75
CA SER A 186 11.88 28.18 -52.06
C SER A 186 11.44 26.78 -52.53
N PRO A 187 11.99 26.26 -53.63
CA PRO A 187 11.70 24.90 -54.10
C PRO A 187 12.18 23.81 -53.12
N LYS A 188 13.00 24.17 -52.12
CA LYS A 188 13.52 23.26 -51.09
C LYS A 188 12.54 23.01 -49.94
N ALA A 189 11.51 23.85 -49.77
CA ALA A 189 10.59 23.74 -48.64
C ALA A 189 9.84 22.39 -48.58
N PRO A 190 9.30 21.84 -49.69
CA PRO A 190 8.61 20.54 -49.65
C PRO A 190 9.53 19.38 -49.23
N GLU A 191 10.77 19.37 -49.71
CA GLU A 191 11.76 18.35 -49.37
C GLU A 191 12.16 18.42 -47.89
N ALA A 192 12.38 19.63 -47.38
CA ALA A 192 12.66 19.86 -45.96
C ALA A 192 11.54 19.35 -45.05
N LEU A 193 10.28 19.55 -45.44
CA LEU A 193 9.12 19.06 -44.70
C LEU A 193 9.07 17.53 -44.66
N LEU A 194 9.36 16.88 -45.79
CA LEU A 194 9.42 15.42 -45.86
C LEU A 194 10.50 14.86 -44.94
N ARG A 195 11.72 15.41 -45.00
CA ARG A 195 12.83 14.99 -44.14
C ARG A 195 12.54 15.21 -42.66
N LEU A 196 11.89 16.33 -42.30
CA LEU A 196 11.45 16.58 -40.93
C LEU A 196 10.43 15.53 -40.48
N SER A 197 9.46 15.20 -41.32
CA SER A 197 8.47 14.15 -41.06
C SER A 197 9.13 12.78 -40.82
N GLU A 198 10.13 12.42 -41.63
CA GLU A 198 10.88 11.18 -41.48
C GLU A 198 11.70 11.14 -40.19
N CYS A 199 12.37 12.25 -39.84
CA CYS A 199 13.06 12.38 -38.56
C CYS A 199 12.11 12.23 -37.36
N MET A 200 10.94 12.87 -37.41
CA MET A 200 9.93 12.76 -36.33
C MET A 200 9.39 11.33 -36.21
N ARG A 201 9.13 10.66 -37.35
CA ARG A 201 8.68 9.26 -37.37
C ARG A 201 9.71 8.36 -36.69
N TYR A 202 10.99 8.50 -37.03
CA TYR A 202 12.06 7.71 -36.43
C TYR A 202 12.13 7.90 -34.91
N MET A 203 12.14 9.15 -34.44
CA MET A 203 12.22 9.46 -33.01
C MET A 203 11.01 8.96 -32.21
N LEU A 204 9.83 8.89 -32.81
CA LEU A 204 8.59 8.48 -32.13
C LEU A 204 8.38 6.96 -32.08
N TYR A 205 8.87 6.21 -33.07
CA TYR A 205 8.55 4.79 -33.23
C TYR A 205 9.75 3.86 -33.19
N ASP A 206 10.92 4.30 -33.65
CA ASP A 206 12.08 3.43 -33.79
C ASP A 206 13.09 3.65 -32.64
N CYS A 207 13.33 4.89 -32.19
CA CYS A 207 14.32 5.24 -31.15
C CYS A 207 14.03 4.67 -29.74
N GLY A 208 12.81 4.17 -29.51
CA GLY A 208 12.41 3.53 -28.26
C GLY A 208 12.67 2.02 -28.19
N GLU A 209 13.03 1.39 -29.31
CA GLU A 209 13.28 -0.05 -29.38
C GLU A 209 14.67 -0.39 -28.82
N PRO A 210 14.86 -1.57 -28.19
CA PRO A 210 16.17 -1.97 -27.65
C PRO A 210 17.26 -2.11 -28.72
N GLN A 211 16.86 -2.39 -29.96
CA GLN A 211 17.73 -2.49 -31.13
C GLN A 211 16.98 -2.05 -32.38
N VAL A 212 17.65 -1.31 -33.25
CA VAL A 212 17.12 -0.83 -34.54
C VAL A 212 18.05 -1.22 -35.68
N PRO A 213 17.53 -1.47 -36.91
CA PRO A 213 18.38 -1.68 -38.08
C PRO A 213 19.29 -0.48 -38.32
N LEU A 214 20.58 -0.75 -38.51
CA LEU A 214 21.59 0.30 -38.72
C LEU A 214 21.27 1.19 -39.94
N GLU A 215 20.61 0.63 -40.96
CA GLU A 215 20.13 1.37 -42.13
C GLU A 215 19.17 2.51 -41.75
N LYS A 216 18.23 2.27 -40.83
CA LYS A 216 17.27 3.29 -40.40
C LYS A 216 17.95 4.39 -39.58
N GLU A 217 18.91 4.04 -38.74
CA GLU A 217 19.71 4.99 -37.98
C GLU A 217 20.51 5.90 -38.93
N LEU A 218 21.13 5.32 -39.95
CA LEU A 218 21.88 6.08 -40.97
C LEU A 218 20.98 6.96 -41.83
N GLU A 219 19.78 6.48 -42.20
CA GLU A 219 18.76 7.29 -42.90
C GLU A 219 18.33 8.49 -42.06
N TYR A 220 18.07 8.27 -40.77
CA TYR A 220 17.76 9.34 -39.81
C TYR A 220 18.89 10.37 -39.72
N ILE A 221 20.14 9.93 -39.54
CA ILE A 221 21.32 10.81 -39.47
C ILE A 221 21.46 11.63 -40.76
N GLY A 222 21.27 11.00 -41.92
CA GLY A 222 21.30 11.66 -43.22
C GLY A 222 20.23 12.76 -43.32
N ASN A 223 18.98 12.43 -42.99
CA ASN A 223 17.88 13.39 -42.97
C ASN A 223 18.10 14.54 -41.98
N TYR A 224 18.63 14.24 -40.80
CA TYR A 224 19.00 15.25 -39.82
C TYR A 224 20.07 16.21 -40.36
N ILE A 225 21.14 15.68 -40.96
CA ILE A 225 22.23 16.49 -41.52
C ILE A 225 21.73 17.39 -42.65
N GLU A 226 20.85 16.89 -43.52
CA GLU A 226 20.28 17.71 -44.59
C GLU A 226 19.41 18.86 -44.04
N LEU A 227 18.64 18.61 -42.98
CA LEU A 227 17.92 19.68 -42.27
C LEU A 227 18.87 20.69 -41.63
N GLN A 228 20.03 20.25 -41.10
CA GLN A 228 21.05 21.15 -40.56
C GLN A 228 21.74 21.97 -41.66
N ARG A 229 22.03 21.39 -42.82
CA ARG A 229 22.59 22.08 -43.99
C ARG A 229 21.65 23.19 -44.47
N LEU A 230 20.35 22.90 -44.56
CA LEU A 230 19.34 23.90 -44.90
C LEU A 230 19.29 25.05 -43.89
N ARG A 231 19.48 24.76 -42.59
CA ARG A 231 19.47 25.76 -41.52
C ARG A 231 20.73 26.63 -41.51
N LEU A 232 21.89 26.03 -41.74
CA LEU A 232 23.20 26.68 -41.64
C LEU A 232 23.62 27.38 -42.94
N GLU A 233 22.89 27.15 -44.04
CA GLU A 233 23.20 27.70 -45.36
C GLU A 233 24.69 27.52 -45.71
N GLN A 234 25.38 28.57 -46.19
CA GLN A 234 26.80 28.54 -46.55
C GLN A 234 27.75 28.83 -45.37
N THR A 235 27.24 28.96 -44.14
CA THR A 235 28.07 29.33 -42.99
C THR A 235 28.82 28.15 -42.36
N ALA A 236 28.50 26.91 -42.76
CA ALA A 236 29.18 25.71 -42.30
C ALA A 236 29.32 24.69 -43.44
N ASP A 237 30.51 24.10 -43.55
CA ASP A 237 30.76 22.96 -44.45
C ASP A 237 30.59 21.65 -43.67
N ILE A 238 29.67 20.80 -44.10
CA ILE A 238 29.31 19.55 -43.41
C ILE A 238 29.53 18.39 -44.37
N THR A 239 30.54 17.57 -44.11
CA THR A 239 30.83 16.34 -44.87
C THR A 239 30.42 15.11 -44.06
N LEU A 240 29.67 14.19 -44.69
CA LEU A 240 29.29 12.90 -44.11
C LEU A 240 29.94 11.79 -44.93
N GLU A 241 30.82 11.01 -44.30
CA GLU A 241 31.45 9.83 -44.91
C GLU A 241 30.99 8.56 -44.18
N ILE A 242 30.43 7.61 -44.92
CA ILE A 242 29.98 6.32 -44.40
C ILE A 242 30.84 5.23 -45.02
N GLN A 243 31.47 4.40 -44.20
CA GLN A 243 32.31 3.29 -44.64
C GLN A 243 31.77 1.95 -44.13
N GLY A 244 31.62 0.97 -45.04
CA GLY A 244 31.12 -0.38 -44.74
C GLY A 244 29.67 -0.63 -45.17
N ALA A 245 29.20 -1.87 -45.04
CA ALA A 245 27.83 -2.28 -45.37
C ALA A 245 26.93 -2.30 -44.12
N PRO A 246 25.81 -1.54 -44.11
CA PRO A 246 24.86 -1.52 -43.00
C PRO A 246 23.86 -2.68 -43.00
N GLU A 247 23.74 -3.39 -44.11
CA GLU A 247 22.77 -4.46 -44.33
C GLU A 247 22.86 -5.58 -43.28
N GLY A 248 21.71 -5.93 -42.71
CA GLY A 248 21.57 -6.99 -41.70
C GLY A 248 22.14 -6.66 -40.32
N LYS A 249 22.65 -5.44 -40.09
CA LYS A 249 23.19 -5.02 -38.79
C LYS A 249 22.16 -4.26 -37.97
N GLN A 250 22.29 -4.35 -36.65
CA GLN A 250 21.48 -3.62 -35.69
C GLN A 250 22.36 -2.84 -34.72
N ILE A 251 21.83 -1.72 -34.22
CA ILE A 251 22.44 -0.84 -33.22
C ILE A 251 21.48 -0.68 -32.04
N ALA A 252 22.05 -0.56 -30.83
CA ALA A 252 21.34 -0.48 -29.55
C ALA A 252 21.50 0.91 -28.93
#